data_AF-A0A6A0AGU5-F1
#
_entry.id   AF-A0A6A0AGU5-F1
#
_cell.length_a   1.000
_cell.length_b   1.000
_cell.length_c   1.000
_cell.angle_alpha   90.00
_cell.angle_beta   90.00
_cell.angle_gamma   90.00
#
_symmetry.space_group_name_H-M   'P 1'
#
loop_
_entity.id
_entity.type
_entity.pdbx_description
1 polymer ?
#
loop_
_entity_poly.entity_id
_entity_poly.type
_entity_poly.pdbx_seq_one_letter_code
_entity_poly.pdbx_strand_id
1 'polypeptide(L)'
;MSSPDLKPQYNSNTKFADVMGVDEAKQELEEVVEYLKDPKKFTALGGKLPKGVLLVGPPGTGKTMLARAIAGEAGVPFFYTSGSEFEEVFVGVGARRVRDLFTAAKKHAPCIIFIDEIDAIGEVLDKALVRPGRFDRHVVVPNPDVEGRRQILEGAFKAVPKDLDVDLQVIARGTPGFSGADLTNLINVAALHAAKLGSKAVTMRSLEYARDRIIMGAERKSAVISERSRRSVGRVKGGVM
;
A
#
# COMPACT_ATOMS: atom_id res chain seq x y z
N MET A 1 -12.11 -28.57 -13.00
CA MET A 1 -12.46 -27.58 -11.95
C MET A 1 -12.12 -26.22 -12.50
N SER A 2 -13.15 -25.44 -12.81
CA SER A 2 -13.05 -24.07 -13.34
C SER A 2 -12.22 -23.22 -12.39
N SER A 3 -11.21 -22.52 -12.93
CA SER A 3 -10.47 -21.50 -12.20
C SER A 3 -11.49 -20.53 -11.57
N PRO A 4 -11.33 -20.12 -10.30
CA PRO A 4 -12.22 -19.12 -9.70
C PRO A 4 -12.27 -17.93 -10.66
N ASP A 5 -13.48 -17.51 -11.04
CA ASP A 5 -13.68 -16.46 -12.02
C ASP A 5 -12.89 -15.22 -11.55
N LEU A 6 -11.76 -14.94 -12.21
CA LEU A 6 -10.96 -13.74 -12.02
C LEU A 6 -11.77 -12.57 -12.60
N LYS A 7 -12.73 -12.09 -11.81
CA LYS A 7 -13.63 -11.02 -12.20
C LYS A 7 -12.94 -9.68 -11.95
N PRO A 8 -12.85 -8.80 -12.97
CA PRO A 8 -12.39 -7.44 -12.76
C PRO A 8 -13.26 -6.71 -11.74
N GLN A 9 -12.63 -5.96 -10.85
CA GLN A 9 -13.32 -5.00 -10.00
C GLN A 9 -13.49 -3.72 -10.82
N TYR A 10 -14.73 -3.44 -11.22
CA TYR A 10 -15.05 -2.32 -12.12
C TYR A 10 -15.18 -0.97 -11.39
N ASN A 11 -15.39 -0.97 -10.08
CA ASN A 11 -15.57 0.24 -9.29
C ASN A 11 -14.59 0.25 -8.11
N SER A 12 -13.38 0.77 -8.32
CA SER A 12 -12.67 1.40 -7.20
C SER A 12 -13.28 2.79 -7.02
N ASN A 13 -14.11 2.98 -5.99
CA ASN A 13 -14.55 4.33 -5.59
C ASN A 13 -13.40 5.20 -5.09
N THR A 14 -12.20 4.63 -4.92
CA THR A 14 -11.00 5.31 -4.45
C THR A 14 -10.38 6.13 -5.57
N LYS A 15 -10.13 7.42 -5.29
CA LYS A 15 -9.45 8.37 -6.17
C LYS A 15 -8.17 8.90 -5.52
N PHE A 16 -7.37 9.70 -6.24
CA PHE A 16 -6.16 10.29 -5.66
C PHE A 16 -6.45 11.23 -4.49
N ALA A 17 -7.65 11.81 -4.45
CA ALA A 17 -8.12 12.61 -3.32
C ALA A 17 -8.28 11.81 -2.01
N ASP A 18 -8.46 10.48 -2.09
CA ASP A 18 -8.63 9.63 -0.91
C ASP A 18 -7.30 9.11 -0.35
N VAL A 19 -6.21 9.22 -1.11
CA VAL A 19 -4.87 8.83 -0.69
C VAL A 19 -4.15 10.08 -0.20
N MET A 20 -3.52 10.06 0.98
CA MET A 20 -2.92 11.25 1.59
C MET A 20 -1.47 10.99 2.01
N GLY A 21 -0.63 12.02 2.03
CA GLY A 21 0.76 11.94 2.48
C GLY A 21 1.72 11.20 1.53
N VAL A 22 1.38 11.12 0.24
CA VAL A 22 2.20 10.45 -0.81
C VAL A 22 2.22 11.27 -2.10
N ASP A 23 2.38 12.59 -1.98
CA ASP A 23 2.18 13.51 -3.11
C ASP A 23 3.22 13.36 -4.21
N GLU A 24 4.48 13.08 -3.85
CA GLU A 24 5.55 12.79 -4.82
C GLU A 24 5.23 11.54 -5.66
N ALA A 25 4.78 10.48 -5.00
CA ALA A 25 4.38 9.24 -5.68
C ALA A 25 3.16 9.47 -6.59
N LYS A 26 2.18 10.28 -6.17
CA LYS A 26 1.03 10.63 -7.02
C LYS A 26 1.45 11.37 -8.28
N GLN A 27 2.31 12.38 -8.16
CA GLN A 27 2.83 13.14 -9.31
C GLN A 27 3.53 12.23 -10.31
N GLU A 28 4.33 11.27 -9.82
CA GLU A 28 4.98 10.31 -10.71
C GLU A 28 3.97 9.37 -11.41
N LEU A 29 2.89 8.99 -10.70
CA LEU A 29 1.86 8.10 -11.21
C LEU A 29 0.79 8.79 -12.06
N GLU A 30 0.72 10.12 -12.09
CA GLU A 30 -0.18 10.87 -12.96
C GLU A 30 0.07 10.56 -14.45
N GLU A 31 1.34 10.39 -14.83
CA GLU A 31 1.71 9.98 -16.20
C GLU A 31 1.10 8.61 -16.57
N VAL A 32 1.08 7.67 -15.61
CA VAL A 32 0.49 6.34 -15.78
C VAL A 32 -1.04 6.45 -15.95
N VAL A 33 -1.68 7.34 -15.19
CA VAL A 33 -3.12 7.62 -15.34
C VAL A 33 -3.43 8.21 -16.72
N GLU A 34 -2.65 9.19 -17.18
CA GLU A 34 -2.84 9.81 -18.49
C GLU A 34 -2.70 8.77 -19.61
N TYR A 35 -1.70 7.89 -19.50
CA TYR A 35 -1.53 6.78 -20.43
C TYR A 35 -2.75 5.86 -20.47
N LEU A 36 -3.28 5.45 -19.31
CA LEU A 36 -4.42 4.54 -19.25
C LEU A 36 -5.70 5.18 -19.82
N LYS A 37 -5.82 6.51 -19.76
CA LYS A 37 -6.93 7.27 -20.37
C LYS A 37 -6.83 7.37 -21.89
N ASP A 38 -5.64 7.64 -22.43
CA ASP A 38 -5.43 7.74 -23.88
C ASP A 38 -4.14 7.04 -24.35
N PRO A 39 -4.17 5.70 -24.52
CA PRO A 39 -3.00 4.94 -24.98
C PRO A 39 -2.52 5.32 -26.39
N LYS A 40 -3.42 5.85 -27.23
CA LYS A 40 -3.11 6.17 -28.64
C LYS A 40 -2.20 7.37 -28.74
N LYS A 41 -2.42 8.39 -27.90
CA LYS A 41 -1.58 9.60 -27.81
C LYS A 41 -0.10 9.27 -27.64
N PHE A 42 0.23 8.31 -26.78
CA PHE A 42 1.62 7.93 -26.48
C PHE A 42 2.23 6.96 -27.50
N THR A 43 1.41 6.12 -28.15
CA THR A 43 1.88 5.15 -29.14
C THR A 43 2.12 5.78 -30.53
N ALA A 44 1.46 6.90 -30.85
CA ALA A 44 1.51 7.53 -32.17
C ALA A 44 2.93 7.94 -32.63
N LEU A 45 3.83 8.25 -31.70
CA LEU A 45 5.22 8.65 -31.98
C LEU A 45 6.24 7.54 -31.72
N GLY A 46 5.78 6.29 -31.54
CA GLY A 46 6.66 5.15 -31.24
C GLY A 46 7.12 5.07 -29.78
N GLY A 47 6.45 5.80 -28.88
CA GLY A 47 6.69 5.71 -27.44
C GLY A 47 6.46 4.29 -26.93
N LYS A 48 7.41 3.77 -26.16
CA LYS A 48 7.29 2.47 -25.49
C LYS A 48 6.79 2.69 -24.08
N LEU A 49 5.76 1.94 -23.75
CA LEU A 49 5.04 2.09 -22.50
C LEU A 49 5.69 1.24 -21.42
N PRO A 50 5.84 1.75 -20.19
CA PRO A 50 6.31 0.95 -19.08
C PRO A 50 5.32 -0.21 -18.89
N LYS A 51 5.84 -1.44 -18.94
CA LYS A 51 5.00 -2.64 -18.86
C LYS A 51 4.65 -3.02 -17.44
N GLY A 52 5.40 -2.51 -16.47
CA GLY A 52 5.22 -2.79 -15.06
C GLY A 52 5.76 -1.65 -14.20
N VAL A 53 4.98 -1.27 -13.20
CA VAL A 53 5.36 -0.32 -12.15
C VAL A 53 5.49 -1.09 -10.85
N LEU A 54 6.63 -0.95 -10.18
CA LEU A 54 6.88 -1.52 -8.86
C LEU A 54 6.75 -0.41 -7.81
N LEU A 55 5.78 -0.56 -6.90
CA LEU A 55 5.62 0.33 -5.75
C LEU A 55 6.49 -0.17 -4.60
N VAL A 56 7.50 0.61 -4.19
CA VAL A 56 8.46 0.21 -3.15
C VAL A 56 8.27 1.09 -1.92
N GLY A 57 8.13 0.49 -0.75
CA GLY A 57 8.08 1.26 0.50
C GLY A 57 7.67 0.41 1.71
N PRO A 58 7.75 0.97 2.93
CA PRO A 58 7.36 0.28 4.16
C PRO A 58 5.93 -0.27 4.13
N PRO A 59 5.60 -1.33 4.87
CA PRO A 59 4.22 -1.81 4.96
C PRO A 59 3.31 -0.72 5.56
N GLY A 60 2.04 -0.71 5.16
CA GLY A 60 1.06 0.23 5.71
C GLY A 60 1.11 1.67 5.15
N THR A 61 1.97 1.96 4.17
CA THR A 61 2.03 3.28 3.50
C THR A 61 0.96 3.51 2.43
N GLY A 62 0.05 2.55 2.23
CA GLY A 62 -1.09 2.71 1.32
C GLY A 62 -0.82 2.33 -0.13
N LYS A 63 0.23 1.55 -0.44
CA LYS A 63 0.53 1.06 -1.82
C LYS A 63 -0.68 0.45 -2.54
N THR A 64 -1.42 -0.45 -1.88
CA THR A 64 -2.63 -1.08 -2.42
C THR A 64 -3.75 -0.07 -2.66
N MET A 65 -3.88 0.92 -1.78
CA MET A 65 -4.87 2.00 -1.91
C MET A 65 -4.49 2.95 -3.06
N LEU A 66 -3.20 3.27 -3.22
CA LEU A 66 -2.66 4.07 -4.31
C LEU A 66 -2.90 3.38 -5.65
N ALA A 67 -2.63 2.08 -5.77
CA ALA A 67 -2.91 1.33 -7.01
C ALA A 67 -4.40 1.34 -7.39
N ARG A 68 -5.30 1.20 -6.42
CA ARG A 68 -6.76 1.33 -6.62
C ARG A 68 -7.15 2.75 -7.07
N ALA A 69 -6.48 3.76 -6.52
CA ALA A 69 -6.70 5.16 -6.88
C ALA A 69 -6.28 5.45 -8.31
N ILE A 70 -5.14 4.92 -8.79
CA ILE A 70 -4.73 5.04 -10.21
C ILE A 70 -5.83 4.47 -11.13
N ALA A 71 -6.36 3.29 -10.80
CA ALA A 71 -7.43 2.67 -11.59
C ALA A 71 -8.72 3.48 -11.57
N GLY A 72 -9.08 4.02 -10.40
CA GLY A 72 -10.26 4.87 -10.23
C GLY A 72 -10.13 6.20 -10.97
N GLU A 73 -8.94 6.80 -10.99
CA GLU A 73 -8.67 8.03 -11.75
C GLU A 73 -8.68 7.79 -13.26
N ALA A 74 -8.11 6.67 -13.71
CA ALA A 74 -8.10 6.28 -15.12
C ALA A 74 -9.46 5.75 -15.60
N GLY A 75 -10.34 5.33 -14.70
CA GLY A 75 -11.63 4.72 -15.03
C GLY A 75 -11.49 3.35 -15.70
N VAL A 76 -10.43 2.60 -15.35
CA VAL A 76 -10.11 1.30 -15.96
C VAL A 76 -10.36 0.14 -14.99
N PRO A 77 -10.65 -1.08 -15.46
CA PRO A 77 -10.82 -2.25 -14.60
C PRO A 77 -9.58 -2.53 -13.74
N PHE A 78 -9.81 -2.94 -12.49
CA PHE A 78 -8.76 -3.29 -11.53
C PHE A 78 -8.81 -4.78 -11.19
N PHE A 79 -7.73 -5.50 -11.48
CA PHE A 79 -7.53 -6.88 -11.05
C PHE A 79 -6.61 -6.89 -9.83
N TYR A 80 -7.03 -7.57 -8.78
CA TYR A 80 -6.26 -7.74 -7.54
C TYR A 80 -5.96 -9.22 -7.32
N THR A 81 -4.73 -9.54 -6.96
CA THR A 81 -4.30 -10.86 -6.49
C THR A 81 -3.18 -10.69 -5.47
N SER A 82 -3.13 -11.56 -4.47
CA SER A 82 -1.99 -11.61 -3.55
C SER A 82 -0.90 -12.55 -4.07
N GLY A 83 0.37 -12.18 -3.93
CA GLY A 83 1.50 -12.99 -4.34
C GLY A 83 1.55 -14.36 -3.65
N SER A 84 1.11 -14.38 -2.39
CA SER A 84 0.90 -15.59 -1.60
C SER A 84 -0.14 -16.56 -2.19
N GLU A 85 -1.06 -16.13 -3.07
CA GLU A 85 -1.98 -17.03 -3.78
C GLU A 85 -1.28 -17.92 -4.83
N PHE A 86 -0.03 -17.59 -5.19
CA PHE A 86 0.76 -18.34 -6.16
C PHE A 86 1.76 -19.31 -5.49
N GLU A 87 2.02 -19.15 -4.19
CA GLU A 87 2.80 -20.08 -3.37
C GLU A 87 1.96 -21.30 -2.98
N GLU A 88 1.61 -22.13 -3.96
CA GLU A 88 0.93 -23.40 -3.68
C GLU A 88 1.88 -24.59 -3.61
N VAL A 89 1.53 -25.55 -2.75
CA VAL A 89 2.23 -26.84 -2.59
C VAL A 89 2.27 -27.64 -3.90
N PHE A 90 1.31 -27.39 -4.81
CA PHE A 90 1.18 -28.10 -6.07
C PHE A 90 1.91 -27.39 -7.21
N VAL A 91 2.97 -28.04 -7.70
CA VAL A 91 3.79 -27.56 -8.81
C VAL A 91 2.93 -27.28 -10.04
N GLY A 92 3.08 -26.08 -10.62
CA GLY A 92 2.45 -25.69 -11.88
C GLY A 92 1.06 -25.05 -11.76
N VAL A 93 0.40 -25.12 -10.59
CA VAL A 93 -0.88 -24.43 -10.37
C VAL A 93 -0.69 -22.92 -10.37
N GLY A 94 0.33 -22.40 -9.67
CA GLY A 94 0.66 -20.97 -9.65
C GLY A 94 0.92 -20.40 -11.06
N ALA A 95 1.76 -21.08 -11.87
CA ALA A 95 2.06 -20.64 -13.24
C ALA A 95 0.85 -20.66 -14.18
N ARG A 96 -0.13 -21.54 -13.94
CA ARG A 96 -1.41 -21.51 -14.68
C ARG A 96 -2.25 -20.31 -14.26
N ARG A 97 -2.37 -20.02 -12.96
CA ARG A 97 -3.13 -18.86 -12.46
C ARG A 97 -2.59 -17.54 -12.98
N VAL A 98 -1.26 -17.36 -13.00
CA VAL A 98 -0.65 -16.15 -13.59
C VAL A 98 -1.06 -16.02 -15.07
N ARG A 99 -0.96 -17.09 -15.85
CA ARG A 99 -1.38 -17.06 -17.27
C ARG A 99 -2.87 -16.76 -17.44
N ASP A 100 -3.73 -17.37 -16.64
CA ASP A 100 -5.18 -17.14 -16.67
C ASP A 100 -5.51 -15.67 -16.32
N LEU A 101 -4.84 -15.10 -15.32
CA LEU A 101 -4.94 -13.69 -14.92
C LEU A 101 -4.56 -12.74 -16.06
N PHE A 102 -3.39 -12.91 -16.68
CA PHE A 102 -2.96 -12.07 -17.80
C PHE A 102 -3.85 -12.26 -19.03
N THR A 103 -4.41 -13.46 -19.25
CA THR A 103 -5.35 -13.72 -20.34
C THR A 103 -6.69 -13.02 -20.11
N ALA A 104 -7.20 -13.05 -18.88
CA ALA A 104 -8.41 -12.31 -18.51
C ALA A 104 -8.20 -10.81 -18.64
N ALA A 105 -7.11 -10.26 -18.09
CA ALA A 105 -6.80 -8.83 -18.16
C ALA A 105 -6.70 -8.31 -19.60
N LYS A 106 -6.05 -9.06 -20.51
CA LYS A 106 -5.97 -8.69 -21.94
C LYS A 106 -7.34 -8.53 -22.61
N LYS A 107 -8.37 -9.25 -22.17
CA LYS A 107 -9.75 -9.11 -22.70
C LYS A 107 -10.43 -7.82 -22.23
N HIS A 108 -9.95 -7.23 -21.14
CA HIS A 108 -10.50 -6.02 -20.52
C HIS A 108 -9.55 -4.82 -20.65
N ALA A 109 -8.60 -4.86 -21.58
CA ALA A 109 -7.64 -3.77 -21.79
C ALA A 109 -8.34 -2.50 -22.33
N PRO A 110 -7.96 -1.29 -21.87
CA PRO A 110 -6.93 -0.98 -20.87
C PRO A 110 -7.38 -1.31 -19.43
N CYS A 111 -6.50 -1.90 -18.62
CA CYS A 111 -6.78 -2.30 -17.23
C CYS A 111 -5.49 -2.29 -16.37
N ILE A 112 -5.64 -2.33 -15.06
CA ILE A 112 -4.53 -2.52 -14.10
C ILE A 112 -4.60 -3.92 -13.49
N ILE A 113 -3.45 -4.59 -13.44
CA ILE A 113 -3.23 -5.79 -12.63
C ILE A 113 -2.34 -5.38 -11.44
N PHE A 114 -2.86 -5.55 -10.23
CA PHE A 114 -2.11 -5.34 -9.01
C PHE A 114 -1.83 -6.69 -8.35
N ILE A 115 -0.54 -6.93 -8.08
CA ILE A 115 -0.03 -8.11 -7.37
C ILE A 115 0.56 -7.60 -6.07
N ASP A 116 -0.11 -7.84 -4.95
CA ASP A 116 0.43 -7.55 -3.62
C ASP A 116 1.45 -8.63 -3.22
N GLU A 117 2.30 -8.38 -2.22
CA GLU A 117 3.26 -9.39 -1.71
C GLU A 117 4.07 -10.10 -2.82
N ILE A 118 4.51 -9.35 -3.84
CA ILE A 118 5.23 -9.91 -5.00
C ILE A 118 6.54 -10.60 -4.60
N ASP A 119 7.10 -10.24 -3.46
CA ASP A 119 8.26 -10.86 -2.82
C ASP A 119 8.03 -12.34 -2.48
N ALA A 120 6.79 -12.76 -2.17
CA ALA A 120 6.43 -14.16 -1.98
C ALA A 120 6.64 -14.99 -3.26
N ILE A 121 6.42 -14.41 -4.44
CA ILE A 121 6.71 -15.07 -5.72
C ILE A 121 8.22 -14.98 -6.06
N GLY A 122 8.93 -14.05 -5.41
CA GLY A 122 10.14 -13.40 -5.91
C GLY A 122 11.47 -13.84 -5.30
N GLU A 123 11.50 -14.58 -4.19
CA GLU A 123 12.78 -15.01 -3.56
C GLU A 123 13.69 -15.82 -4.53
N VAL A 124 13.13 -16.37 -5.61
CA VAL A 124 13.86 -17.12 -6.66
C VAL A 124 14.09 -16.28 -7.95
N LEU A 125 13.48 -15.09 -8.10
CA LEU A 125 13.34 -14.35 -9.37
C LEU A 125 14.01 -12.96 -9.42
N ASP A 126 14.76 -12.60 -8.38
CA ASP A 126 15.23 -11.26 -8.02
C ASP A 126 15.84 -10.44 -9.19
N LYS A 127 16.73 -11.01 -10.01
CA LYS A 127 17.37 -10.25 -11.13
C LYS A 127 16.63 -10.27 -12.45
N ALA A 128 15.53 -11.01 -12.55
CA ALA A 128 14.82 -11.19 -13.82
C ALA A 128 13.61 -10.25 -13.94
N LEU A 129 13.01 -9.84 -12.83
CA LEU A 129 11.78 -9.02 -12.82
C LEU A 129 12.08 -7.53 -13.11
N VAL A 130 13.20 -7.02 -12.61
CA VAL A 130 13.66 -5.63 -12.80
C VAL A 130 14.49 -5.39 -14.07
N ARG A 131 14.54 -6.37 -14.98
CA ARG A 131 15.22 -6.17 -16.27
C ARG A 131 14.42 -5.18 -17.14
N PRO A 132 15.12 -4.36 -17.95
CA PRO A 132 14.47 -3.47 -18.91
C PRO A 132 13.38 -4.20 -19.73
N GLY A 133 12.17 -3.63 -19.75
CA GLY A 133 11.00 -4.18 -20.45
C GLY A 133 10.08 -5.10 -19.62
N ARG A 134 10.28 -5.20 -18.29
CA ARG A 134 9.38 -5.91 -17.35
C ARG A 134 8.85 -4.94 -16.28
N PHE A 135 9.50 -4.84 -15.12
CA PHE A 135 9.26 -3.78 -14.13
C PHE A 135 10.37 -2.75 -14.24
N ASP A 136 10.23 -1.86 -15.22
CA ASP A 136 11.23 -0.85 -15.54
C ASP A 136 11.03 0.49 -14.81
N ARG A 137 9.89 0.66 -14.10
CA ARG A 137 9.61 1.85 -13.29
C ARG A 137 9.43 1.50 -11.83
N HIS A 138 10.21 2.14 -10.96
CA HIS A 138 10.12 2.00 -9.50
C HIS A 138 9.62 3.30 -8.92
N VAL A 139 8.46 3.26 -8.27
CA VAL A 139 7.88 4.42 -7.57
C VAL A 139 8.04 4.19 -6.08
N VAL A 140 8.76 5.07 -5.42
CA VAL A 140 8.97 5.00 -3.97
C VAL A 140 7.76 5.60 -3.26
N VAL A 141 7.19 4.84 -2.32
CA VAL A 141 6.09 5.26 -1.45
C VAL A 141 6.63 5.35 -0.01
N PRO A 142 7.18 6.51 0.38
CA PRO A 142 7.81 6.67 1.69
C PRO A 142 6.77 6.70 2.81
N ASN A 143 7.25 6.72 4.05
CA ASN A 143 6.40 7.08 5.18
C ASN A 143 5.99 8.56 5.07
N PRO A 144 4.76 8.91 5.47
CA PRO A 144 4.26 10.28 5.40
C PRO A 144 5.06 11.23 6.30
N ASP A 145 5.21 12.47 5.83
CA ASP A 145 5.75 13.58 6.61
C ASP A 145 4.73 14.10 7.65
N VAL A 146 5.06 15.16 8.39
CA VAL A 146 4.16 15.67 9.46
C VAL A 146 2.80 16.07 8.88
N GLU A 147 2.79 16.75 7.74
CA GLU A 147 1.55 17.23 7.14
C GLU A 147 0.73 16.07 6.55
N GLY A 148 1.37 15.15 5.86
CA GLY A 148 0.77 13.90 5.38
C GLY A 148 0.16 13.08 6.50
N ARG A 149 0.83 12.96 7.66
CA ARG A 149 0.27 12.29 8.84
C ARG A 149 -0.98 12.99 9.36
N ARG A 150 -0.98 14.32 9.42
CA ARG A 150 -2.17 15.09 9.82
C ARG A 150 -3.33 14.85 8.86
N GLN A 151 -3.09 14.89 7.55
CA GLN A 151 -4.12 14.62 6.54
C GLN A 151 -4.69 13.21 6.69
N ILE A 152 -3.82 12.20 6.84
CA ILE A 152 -4.24 10.80 7.06
C ILE A 152 -5.11 10.70 8.32
N LEU A 153 -4.70 11.32 9.42
CA LEU A 153 -5.50 11.36 10.65
C LEU A 153 -6.87 12.00 10.41
N GLU A 154 -6.93 13.14 9.71
CA GLU A 154 -8.19 13.83 9.38
C GLU A 154 -9.12 12.93 8.54
N GLY A 155 -8.58 12.24 7.54
CA GLY A 155 -9.37 11.30 6.74
C GLY A 155 -9.88 10.10 7.53
N ALA A 156 -9.08 9.57 8.45
CA ALA A 156 -9.48 8.48 9.34
C ALA A 156 -10.57 8.90 10.34
N PHE A 157 -10.63 10.18 10.73
CA PHE A 157 -11.72 10.73 11.56
C PHE A 157 -13.05 10.88 10.82
N LYS A 158 -13.13 10.76 9.49
CA LYS A 158 -14.41 10.83 8.77
C LYS A 158 -15.44 9.80 9.26
N ALA A 159 -14.99 8.66 9.78
CA ALA A 159 -15.84 7.59 10.29
C ALA A 159 -15.93 7.54 11.83
N VAL A 160 -15.25 8.44 12.55
CA VAL A 160 -15.12 8.39 14.02
C VAL A 160 -15.45 9.76 14.62
N PRO A 161 -16.39 9.86 15.59
CA PRO A 161 -16.69 11.13 16.23
C PRO A 161 -15.46 11.74 16.92
N LYS A 162 -15.09 12.96 16.51
CA LYS A 162 -13.96 13.75 17.01
C LYS A 162 -14.46 14.84 17.95
N ASP A 163 -13.85 14.98 19.12
CA ASP A 163 -14.14 16.08 20.04
C ASP A 163 -13.48 17.39 19.57
N LEU A 164 -13.95 18.54 20.08
CA LEU A 164 -13.40 19.85 19.74
C LEU A 164 -12.02 20.09 20.36
N ASP A 165 -11.68 19.35 21.42
CA ASP A 165 -10.38 19.44 22.10
C ASP A 165 -9.22 18.82 21.29
N VAL A 166 -9.50 18.13 20.19
CA VAL A 166 -8.51 17.35 19.43
C VAL A 166 -7.69 18.24 18.50
N ASP A 167 -6.38 18.29 18.76
CA ASP A 167 -5.39 18.86 17.83
C ASP A 167 -4.56 17.75 17.13
N LEU A 168 -4.87 17.53 15.85
CA LEU A 168 -4.17 16.52 15.03
C LEU A 168 -2.74 16.92 14.67
N GLN A 169 -2.38 18.21 14.65
CA GLN A 169 -1.00 18.64 14.42
C GLN A 169 -0.08 18.17 15.55
N VAL A 170 -0.56 18.19 16.79
CA VAL A 170 0.20 17.69 17.94
C VAL A 170 0.44 16.17 17.82
N ILE A 171 -0.59 15.42 17.44
CA ILE A 171 -0.47 13.96 17.26
C ILE A 171 0.45 13.62 16.08
N ALA A 172 0.32 14.32 14.95
CA ALA A 172 1.18 14.13 13.79
C ALA A 172 2.67 14.39 14.10
N ARG A 173 2.98 15.43 14.90
CA ARG A 173 4.35 15.69 15.37
C ARG A 173 4.85 14.62 16.33
N GLY A 174 3.99 14.12 17.21
CA GLY A 174 4.31 13.07 18.18
C GLY A 174 4.35 11.63 17.63
N THR A 175 4.19 11.44 16.32
CA THR A 175 4.15 10.11 15.67
C THR A 175 5.21 9.97 14.55
N PRO A 176 6.50 10.28 14.81
CA PRO A 176 7.53 10.13 13.79
C PRO A 176 7.66 8.68 13.34
N GLY A 177 7.76 8.47 12.02
CA GLY A 177 7.93 7.15 11.42
C GLY A 177 6.66 6.30 11.32
N PHE A 178 5.50 6.79 11.77
CA PHE A 178 4.23 6.08 11.64
C PHE A 178 3.79 6.04 10.17
N SER A 179 3.37 4.86 9.71
CA SER A 179 2.71 4.68 8.42
C SER A 179 1.23 5.07 8.47
N GLY A 180 0.56 5.13 7.33
CA GLY A 180 -0.88 5.40 7.29
C GLY A 180 -1.72 4.35 8.03
N ALA A 181 -1.30 3.09 7.99
CA ALA A 181 -1.91 2.01 8.76
C ALA A 181 -1.70 2.20 10.28
N ASP A 182 -0.51 2.65 10.71
CA ASP A 182 -0.24 2.91 12.13
C ASP A 182 -1.10 4.04 12.67
N LEU A 183 -1.30 5.11 11.88
CA LEU A 183 -2.17 6.24 12.26
C LEU A 183 -3.64 5.84 12.32
N THR A 184 -4.09 5.04 11.36
CA THR A 184 -5.45 4.49 11.36
C THR A 184 -5.67 3.61 12.59
N ASN A 185 -4.69 2.76 12.92
CA ASN A 185 -4.71 1.94 14.11
C ASN A 185 -4.67 2.79 15.41
N LEU A 186 -3.91 3.89 15.44
CA LEU A 186 -3.89 4.83 16.56
C LEU A 186 -5.28 5.39 16.85
N ILE A 187 -6.00 5.84 15.82
CA ILE A 187 -7.38 6.33 15.97
C ILE A 187 -8.30 5.23 16.47
N ASN A 188 -8.17 4.00 15.96
CA ASN A 188 -8.96 2.87 16.45
C ASN A 188 -8.69 2.57 17.94
N VAL A 189 -7.43 2.56 18.38
CA VAL A 189 -7.06 2.37 19.79
C VAL A 189 -7.61 3.52 20.65
N ALA A 190 -7.57 4.75 20.17
CA ALA A 190 -8.13 5.92 20.85
C ALA A 190 -9.65 5.83 20.97
N ALA A 191 -10.35 5.40 19.91
CA ALA A 191 -11.79 5.18 19.92
C ALA A 191 -12.21 4.11 20.92
N LEU A 192 -11.50 2.98 20.98
CA LEU A 192 -11.74 1.93 21.97
C LEU A 192 -11.51 2.44 23.41
N HIS A 193 -10.49 3.27 23.62
CA HIS A 193 -10.23 3.89 24.92
C HIS A 193 -11.35 4.88 25.31
N ALA A 194 -11.78 5.74 24.39
CA ALA A 194 -12.88 6.68 24.62
C ALA A 194 -14.20 5.96 24.93
N ALA A 195 -14.51 4.90 24.18
CA ALA A 195 -15.68 4.05 24.41
C ALA A 195 -15.64 3.39 25.80
N LYS A 196 -14.48 2.89 26.23
CA LYS A 196 -14.29 2.32 27.57
C LYS A 196 -14.55 3.33 28.70
N LEU A 197 -14.25 4.61 28.46
CA LEU A 197 -14.53 5.70 29.38
C LEU A 197 -15.97 6.24 29.29
N GLY A 198 -16.81 5.68 28.42
CA GLY A 198 -18.18 6.16 28.19
C GLY A 198 -18.25 7.51 27.47
N SER A 199 -17.17 7.92 26.80
CA SER A 199 -17.14 9.18 26.03
C SER A 199 -17.90 9.02 24.71
N LYS A 200 -18.59 10.08 24.27
CA LYS A 200 -19.34 10.10 23.00
C LYS A 200 -18.47 10.38 21.78
N ALA A 201 -17.27 10.90 22.00
CA ALA A 201 -16.30 11.24 20.97
C ALA A 201 -14.88 10.94 21.44
N VAL A 202 -13.95 10.84 20.49
CA VAL A 202 -12.53 10.71 20.76
C VAL A 202 -11.97 12.06 21.16
N THR A 203 -11.44 12.13 22.38
CA THR A 203 -10.80 13.31 22.97
C THR A 203 -9.29 13.27 22.79
N MET A 204 -8.63 14.41 23.00
CA MET A 204 -7.18 14.51 22.95
C MET A 204 -6.49 13.53 23.91
N ARG A 205 -7.03 13.39 25.13
CA ARG A 205 -6.53 12.43 26.14
C ARG A 205 -6.53 10.98 25.65
N SER A 206 -7.53 10.59 24.84
CA SER A 206 -7.61 9.23 24.30
C SER A 206 -6.60 8.99 23.19
N LEU A 207 -6.30 10.03 22.40
CA LEU A 207 -5.26 9.98 21.37
C LEU A 207 -3.86 9.91 21.96
N GLU A 208 -3.57 10.70 22.99
CA GLU A 208 -2.30 10.64 23.72
C GLU A 208 -2.09 9.26 24.36
N TYR A 209 -3.12 8.71 25.01
CA TYR A 209 -3.08 7.35 25.55
C TYR A 209 -2.78 6.32 24.46
N ALA A 210 -3.44 6.41 23.30
CA ALA A 210 -3.24 5.48 22.18
C ALA A 210 -1.82 5.59 21.61
N ARG A 211 -1.34 6.82 21.40
CA ARG A 211 0.02 7.12 20.94
C ARG A 211 1.06 6.48 21.86
N ASP A 212 1.01 6.81 23.15
CA ASP A 212 2.00 6.36 24.12
C ASP A 212 1.99 4.83 24.25
N ARG A 213 0.81 4.21 24.24
CA ARG A 213 0.65 2.76 24.26
C ARG A 213 1.25 2.09 23.01
N ILE A 214 1.04 2.66 21.83
CA ILE A 214 1.55 2.08 20.57
C ILE A 214 3.07 2.22 20.50
N ILE A 215 3.63 3.39 20.84
CA ILE A 215 5.08 3.61 20.84
C ILE A 215 5.76 2.67 21.83
N MET A 216 5.30 2.63 23.10
CA MET A 216 5.87 1.75 24.11
C MET A 216 5.69 0.26 23.75
N GLY A 217 4.59 -0.10 23.10
CA GLY A 217 4.34 -1.46 22.61
C GLY A 217 5.26 -1.85 21.44
N ALA A 218 5.52 -0.92 20.52
CA ALA A 218 6.43 -1.10 19.40
C ALA A 218 7.89 -1.20 19.88
N GLU A 219 8.30 -0.37 20.84
CA GLU A 219 9.65 -0.43 21.44
C GLU A 219 9.93 -1.76 22.12
N ARG A 220 8.95 -2.32 22.88
CA ARG A 220 9.08 -3.66 23.47
C ARG A 220 9.20 -4.76 22.42
N LYS A 221 8.39 -4.71 21.36
CA LYS A 221 8.48 -5.70 20.26
C LYS A 221 9.82 -5.60 19.52
N SER A 222 10.28 -4.40 19.19
CA SER A 222 11.60 -4.18 18.57
C SER A 222 12.75 -4.63 19.47
N ALA A 223 12.69 -4.39 20.78
CA ALA A 223 13.70 -4.88 21.72
C ALA A 223 13.75 -6.41 21.76
N VAL A 224 12.60 -7.09 21.85
CA VAL A 224 12.49 -8.55 21.83
C VAL A 224 12.94 -9.13 20.47
N ILE A 225 12.59 -8.49 19.35
CA ILE A 225 13.07 -8.87 18.02
C ILE A 225 14.59 -8.73 17.94
N SER A 226 15.17 -7.63 18.45
CA SER A 226 16.62 -7.43 18.48
C SER A 226 17.35 -8.53 19.27
N GLU A 227 16.77 -9.01 20.38
CA GLU A 227 17.29 -10.13 21.16
C GLU A 227 17.15 -11.48 20.44
N ARG A 228 16.04 -11.69 19.72
CA ARG A 228 15.82 -12.92 18.93
C ARG A 228 16.70 -12.97 17.67
N SER A 229 16.89 -11.83 17.01
CA SER A 229 17.81 -11.65 15.89
C SER A 229 19.26 -11.81 16.34
N ARG A 230 19.65 -11.38 17.56
CA ARG A 230 20.99 -11.67 18.11
C ARG A 230 21.30 -13.16 18.23
N ARG A 231 20.30 -14.04 18.38
CA ARG A 231 20.51 -15.51 18.35
C ARG A 231 20.60 -16.10 16.93
N SER A 232 20.20 -15.37 15.90
CA SER A 232 20.19 -15.83 14.50
C SER A 232 21.19 -15.09 13.59
N VAL A 233 21.83 -14.02 14.07
CA VAL A 233 22.92 -13.34 13.35
C VAL A 233 24.24 -14.06 13.60
N GLY A 234 24.34 -15.23 12.98
CA GLY A 234 25.57 -15.95 12.71
C GLY A 234 25.79 -16.13 11.20
N ARG A 235 25.58 -15.07 10.38
CA ARG A 235 26.22 -14.89 9.07
C ARG A 235 25.99 -13.48 8.54
N VAL A 236 27.02 -12.95 7.90
CA VAL A 236 27.29 -11.54 7.66
C VAL A 236 27.28 -11.24 6.16
N LYS A 237 26.64 -10.11 5.82
CA LYS A 237 26.90 -9.11 4.75
C LYS A 237 27.03 -9.53 3.27
N GLY A 238 26.37 -8.72 2.44
CA GLY A 238 26.94 -8.20 1.19
C GLY A 238 26.00 -8.28 0.00
N GLY A 239 25.70 -7.13 -0.63
CA GLY A 239 25.14 -7.06 -1.97
C GLY A 239 24.09 -5.96 -2.16
N VAL A 240 24.47 -4.93 -2.92
CA VAL A 240 23.58 -3.96 -3.56
C VAL A 240 22.63 -4.68 -4.53
N MET A 241 21.36 -4.25 -4.60
CA MET A 241 20.53 -4.27 -5.82
C MET A 241 19.63 -3.06 -5.89
#